data_AF-A0A257UQ25-F1
#
_entry.id   AF-A0A257UQ25-F1
#
_cell.length_a   1.000
_cell.length_b   1.000
_cell.length_c   1.000
_cell.angle_alpha   90.00
_cell.angle_beta   90.00
_cell.angle_gamma   90.00
#
_symmetry.space_group_name_H-M   'P 1'
#
loop_
_entity.id
_entity.type
_entity.pdbx_description
1 polymer ?
#
loop_
_entity_poly.entity_id
_entity_poly.type
_entity_poly.pdbx_seq_one_letter_code
_entity_poly.pdbx_strand_id
1 'polypeptide(L)'
;MGFTSAPPLLTVSTALPNSTASVNFSGGSTATPIDVLAINAVGAVNNSGILTLPATGIGGTFTNSGVVNVAGLTAGAISNAGMINDTAGTLTAVGVAGATSGADITNTGVINEAYTSLTLTAGASTSVNPSNVPGNFSNTGVINFTTAAAAGTNALVVHAQNINMAGSIQATPTGATAAAPLSSTNYLNNIYLEGGYGLGSATSAYTGVVDVSSSIYSNYAQIDAGAARILTGGLYGAGTTNYTTINLGNGQFTDPFTNTTLSYNLSLFPKTTVDAGEVNVYGGQPTGSPNPNINLDGVLSTNTQATGSQYNSVSLANVHNINGSGGFALANNGTLKLAFTGNVNNPNGAAAAGSTAFQYNFVPVTVGSSSTGGTGTVNLVPIDLGNGALSGTSTTAQNVNLLVNGNAILSNAFVGVPTTVEALTTTSPISPAASYVNNHLVVQSTGNIQVGSTAGTFYWPGLVYLSNVTSAASPMTLSSAGSITLGSTAASGGFKTNLNNIIPALVTGGAGVFFETNNLTLNGGTVSTNDNAWVNFASAKIASAFQLTQSASFFGGYTDNVTSTVTELGLQALPTSDYQPAN
;
A
#
# COMPACT_ATOMS: atom_id res chain seq x y z
N MET A 1 3.29 9.83 -63.55
CA MET A 1 1.96 10.34 -63.19
C MET A 1 1.38 9.42 -62.13
N GLY A 2 1.54 9.78 -60.85
CA GLY A 2 0.90 9.03 -59.76
C GLY A 2 -0.51 9.58 -59.58
N PHE A 3 -1.52 8.77 -59.88
CA PHE A 3 -2.90 9.12 -59.53
C PHE A 3 -3.06 8.94 -58.02
N THR A 4 -3.08 10.04 -57.27
CA THR A 4 -3.58 10.04 -55.88
C THR A 4 -5.10 10.12 -55.96
N SER A 5 -5.79 8.97 -55.98
CA SER A 5 -7.24 8.96 -55.80
C SER A 5 -7.56 9.53 -54.42
N ALA A 6 -8.43 10.54 -54.35
CA ALA A 6 -8.92 11.03 -53.07
C ALA A 6 -9.51 9.86 -52.24
N PRO A 7 -9.39 9.89 -50.90
CA PRO A 7 -10.05 8.92 -50.03
C PRO A 7 -11.54 8.76 -50.40
N PRO A 8 -12.10 7.54 -50.37
CA PRO A 8 -13.54 7.37 -50.49
C PRO A 8 -14.22 7.98 -49.25
N LEU A 9 -15.10 8.96 -49.46
CA LEU A 9 -15.91 9.60 -48.40
C LEU A 9 -17.21 8.81 -48.21
N LEU A 10 -17.53 8.41 -46.97
CA LEU A 10 -18.74 7.62 -46.66
C LEU A 10 -19.57 8.22 -45.52
N THR A 11 -20.90 8.16 -45.64
CA THR A 11 -21.85 8.38 -44.54
C THR A 11 -22.61 7.07 -44.28
N VAL A 12 -22.58 6.55 -43.05
CA VAL A 12 -23.23 5.29 -42.68
C VAL A 12 -24.29 5.53 -41.62
N SER A 13 -25.52 5.10 -41.87
CA SER A 13 -26.62 5.14 -40.91
C SER A 13 -27.35 3.81 -40.89
N THR A 14 -27.52 3.27 -39.69
CA THR A 14 -28.34 2.05 -39.44
C THR A 14 -29.57 2.37 -38.59
N ALA A 15 -30.03 3.63 -38.63
CA ALA A 15 -30.91 4.32 -37.67
C ALA A 15 -32.34 3.77 -37.44
N LEU A 16 -32.54 2.46 -37.54
CA LEU A 16 -33.70 1.78 -36.99
C LEU A 16 -33.42 1.47 -35.50
N PRO A 17 -34.29 1.91 -34.58
CA PRO A 17 -34.20 1.51 -33.17
C PRO A 17 -34.14 -0.03 -33.07
N ASN A 18 -33.21 -0.55 -32.27
CA ASN A 18 -32.96 -1.99 -32.06
C ASN A 18 -32.34 -2.76 -33.25
N SER A 19 -31.76 -2.07 -34.25
CA SER A 19 -31.01 -2.74 -35.31
C SER A 19 -29.74 -3.42 -34.75
N THR A 20 -29.58 -4.72 -35.01
CA THR A 20 -28.35 -5.48 -34.72
C THR A 20 -27.39 -5.53 -35.92
N ALA A 21 -27.69 -4.79 -36.99
CA ALA A 21 -26.89 -4.82 -38.22
C ALA A 21 -25.46 -4.31 -37.95
N SER A 22 -24.48 -5.10 -38.36
CA SER A 22 -23.07 -4.72 -38.23
C SER A 22 -22.57 -3.98 -39.47
N VAL A 23 -21.71 -2.99 -39.25
CA VAL A 23 -20.98 -2.27 -40.30
C VAL A 23 -19.57 -2.85 -40.37
N ASN A 24 -19.16 -3.34 -41.54
CA ASN A 24 -17.84 -3.94 -41.73
C ASN A 24 -17.01 -3.08 -42.69
N PHE A 25 -15.86 -2.63 -42.23
CA PHE A 25 -14.85 -1.93 -43.01
C PHE A 25 -13.68 -2.88 -43.30
N SER A 26 -13.45 -3.15 -44.58
CA SER A 26 -12.30 -3.91 -45.07
C SER A 26 -11.70 -3.16 -46.26
N GLY A 27 -10.42 -2.83 -46.22
CA GLY A 27 -9.71 -2.09 -47.27
C GLY A 27 -9.07 -0.80 -46.78
N GLY A 28 -8.73 0.10 -47.70
CA GLY A 28 -7.92 1.30 -47.41
C GLY A 28 -6.41 1.01 -47.35
N SER A 29 -5.62 2.07 -47.45
CA SER A 29 -4.16 2.02 -47.31
C SER A 29 -3.67 3.18 -46.45
N THR A 30 -2.41 3.16 -46.02
CA THR A 30 -1.82 4.28 -45.27
C THR A 30 -1.83 5.58 -46.08
N ALA A 31 -1.78 5.49 -47.42
CA ALA A 31 -1.85 6.64 -48.33
C ALA A 31 -3.30 7.06 -48.64
N THR A 32 -4.24 6.14 -48.56
CA THR A 32 -5.66 6.33 -48.91
C THR A 32 -6.54 5.58 -47.90
N PRO A 33 -6.66 6.08 -46.65
CA PRO A 33 -7.57 5.51 -45.68
C PRO A 33 -9.01 5.64 -46.15
N ILE A 34 -9.91 4.79 -45.67
CA ILE A 34 -11.35 5.01 -45.82
C ILE A 34 -11.73 6.17 -44.90
N ASP A 35 -12.32 7.23 -45.44
CA ASP A 35 -12.68 8.42 -44.65
C ASP A 35 -14.20 8.45 -44.40
N VAL A 36 -14.59 8.22 -43.15
CA VAL A 36 -16.00 8.23 -42.75
C VAL A 36 -16.35 9.63 -42.26
N LEU A 37 -17.31 10.28 -42.90
CA LEU A 37 -17.74 11.63 -42.50
C LEU A 37 -18.70 11.61 -41.31
N ALA A 38 -19.50 10.54 -41.21
CA ALA A 38 -20.43 10.32 -40.12
C ALA A 38 -20.81 8.84 -40.05
N ILE A 39 -20.89 8.32 -38.83
CA ILE A 39 -21.41 6.99 -38.54
C ILE A 39 -22.43 7.07 -37.41
N ASN A 40 -23.62 6.55 -37.66
CA ASN A 40 -24.65 6.32 -36.65
C ASN A 40 -25.01 4.82 -36.70
N ALA A 41 -24.15 4.04 -36.06
CA ALA A 41 -24.29 2.59 -35.98
C ALA A 41 -24.96 2.23 -34.66
N VAL A 42 -26.18 1.68 -34.72
CA VAL A 42 -26.85 1.10 -33.53
C VAL A 42 -26.22 -0.26 -33.20
N GLY A 43 -25.85 -1.03 -34.23
CA GLY A 43 -25.16 -2.31 -34.10
C GLY A 43 -23.63 -2.20 -34.07
N ALA A 44 -22.95 -3.34 -34.19
CA ALA A 44 -21.49 -3.42 -34.12
C ALA A 44 -20.78 -2.78 -35.33
N VAL A 45 -19.55 -2.32 -35.13
CA VAL A 45 -18.66 -1.82 -36.19
C VAL A 45 -17.36 -2.60 -36.16
N ASN A 46 -17.02 -3.24 -37.28
CA ASN A 46 -15.81 -4.06 -37.40
C ASN A 46 -14.85 -3.43 -38.42
N ASN A 47 -13.63 -3.10 -37.99
CA ASN A 47 -12.56 -2.64 -38.86
C ASN A 47 -11.49 -3.73 -39.01
N SER A 48 -11.16 -4.06 -40.25
CA SER A 48 -10.03 -4.91 -40.64
C SER A 48 -9.09 -4.22 -41.64
N GLY A 49 -9.37 -2.94 -41.95
CA GLY A 49 -8.66 -2.13 -42.93
C GLY A 49 -7.96 -0.92 -42.31
N ILE A 50 -7.74 0.13 -43.11
CA ILE A 50 -7.21 1.42 -42.64
C ILE A 50 -8.33 2.47 -42.78
N LEU A 51 -8.75 3.00 -41.64
CA LEU A 51 -9.98 3.78 -41.47
C LEU A 51 -9.70 5.10 -40.74
N THR A 52 -10.41 6.17 -41.10
CA THR A 52 -10.51 7.40 -40.30
C THR A 52 -11.97 7.57 -39.90
N LEU A 53 -12.20 7.74 -38.60
CA LEU A 53 -13.51 8.04 -38.03
C LEU A 53 -13.49 9.44 -37.37
N PRO A 54 -14.59 10.20 -37.47
CA PRO A 54 -14.78 11.39 -36.67
C PRO A 54 -15.08 10.99 -35.22
N ALA A 55 -15.12 11.97 -34.31
CA ALA A 55 -15.65 11.75 -32.97
C ALA A 55 -17.09 11.19 -33.08
N THR A 56 -17.27 9.94 -32.68
CA THR A 56 -18.48 9.17 -33.02
C THR A 56 -18.97 8.33 -31.85
N GLY A 57 -20.29 8.13 -31.84
CA GLY A 57 -20.97 7.19 -30.94
C GLY A 57 -21.39 5.95 -31.72
N ILE A 58 -20.94 4.79 -31.27
CA ILE A 58 -21.32 3.47 -31.79
C ILE A 58 -22.16 2.78 -30.71
N GLY A 59 -23.39 2.41 -31.03
CA GLY A 59 -24.29 1.74 -30.08
C GLY A 59 -23.84 0.32 -29.71
N GLY A 60 -23.23 -0.40 -30.65
CA GLY A 60 -22.68 -1.74 -30.44
C GLY A 60 -21.17 -1.76 -30.15
N THR A 61 -20.58 -2.96 -30.22
CA THR A 61 -19.13 -3.13 -30.07
C THR A 61 -18.37 -2.57 -31.26
N PHE A 62 -17.30 -1.82 -31.00
CA PHE A 62 -16.28 -1.49 -31.99
C PHE A 62 -15.15 -2.52 -31.93
N THR A 63 -14.96 -3.29 -33.00
CA THR A 63 -13.91 -4.30 -33.12
C THR A 63 -12.88 -3.83 -34.14
N ASN A 64 -11.62 -3.67 -33.74
CA ASN A 64 -10.53 -3.26 -34.60
C ASN A 64 -9.45 -4.33 -34.70
N SER A 65 -9.18 -4.80 -35.92
CA SER A 65 -8.04 -5.66 -36.28
C SER A 65 -7.12 -5.01 -37.33
N GLY A 66 -7.47 -3.81 -37.80
CA GLY A 66 -6.70 -3.01 -38.75
C GLY A 66 -6.11 -1.76 -38.09
N VAL A 67 -6.04 -0.65 -38.83
CA VAL A 67 -5.64 0.67 -38.30
C VAL A 67 -6.84 1.60 -38.34
N VAL A 68 -7.10 2.32 -37.25
CA VAL A 68 -8.12 3.37 -37.20
C VAL A 68 -7.53 4.67 -36.64
N ASN A 69 -7.83 5.80 -37.28
CA ASN A 69 -7.59 7.13 -36.74
C ASN A 69 -8.91 7.68 -36.20
N VAL A 70 -8.94 8.11 -34.93
CA VAL A 70 -10.14 8.63 -34.27
C VAL A 70 -9.83 9.93 -33.53
N ALA A 71 -10.79 10.85 -33.51
CA ALA A 71 -10.76 12.04 -32.66
C ALA A 71 -11.56 11.79 -31.36
N GLY A 72 -11.27 10.66 -30.70
CA GLY A 72 -12.08 10.09 -29.63
C GLY A 72 -13.08 9.04 -30.12
N LEU A 73 -13.35 8.03 -29.29
CA LEU A 73 -14.23 6.91 -29.63
C LEU A 73 -15.17 6.61 -28.45
N THR A 74 -16.48 6.64 -28.69
CA THR A 74 -17.48 6.11 -27.77
C THR A 74 -18.18 4.91 -28.41
N ALA A 75 -18.17 3.76 -27.75
CA ALA A 75 -18.82 2.54 -28.25
C ALA A 75 -19.56 1.78 -27.14
N GLY A 76 -20.42 0.83 -27.49
CA GLY A 76 -21.00 -0.10 -26.52
C GLY A 76 -19.91 -0.92 -25.81
N ALA A 77 -18.91 -1.36 -26.56
CA ALA A 77 -17.65 -1.94 -26.08
C ALA A 77 -16.53 -1.66 -27.11
N ILE A 78 -15.27 -1.74 -26.69
CA ILE A 78 -14.10 -1.53 -27.56
C ILE A 78 -13.20 -2.77 -27.49
N SER A 79 -12.98 -3.42 -28.63
CA SER A 79 -12.04 -4.53 -28.77
C SER A 79 -10.98 -4.18 -29.81
N ASN A 80 -9.75 -3.98 -29.37
CA ASN A 80 -8.63 -3.61 -30.22
C ASN A 80 -7.56 -4.71 -30.26
N ALA A 81 -7.39 -5.33 -31.42
CA ALA A 81 -6.28 -6.21 -31.78
C ALA A 81 -5.36 -5.59 -32.85
N GLY A 82 -5.80 -4.48 -33.46
CA GLY A 82 -5.02 -3.70 -34.42
C GLY A 82 -4.38 -2.46 -33.79
N MET A 83 -4.43 -1.34 -34.49
CA MET A 83 -3.94 -0.03 -34.04
C MET A 83 -5.08 0.99 -33.98
N ILE A 84 -5.23 1.67 -32.85
CA ILE A 84 -6.05 2.88 -32.70
C ILE A 84 -5.10 4.06 -32.56
N ASN A 85 -5.20 5.05 -33.44
CA ASN A 85 -4.54 6.35 -33.29
C ASN A 85 -5.59 7.33 -32.79
N ASP A 86 -5.57 7.61 -31.49
CA ASP A 86 -6.46 8.59 -30.86
C ASP A 86 -5.79 9.96 -30.79
N THR A 87 -6.51 10.98 -31.25
CA THR A 87 -6.04 12.37 -31.23
C THR A 87 -6.75 13.23 -30.20
N ALA A 88 -7.77 12.70 -29.51
CA ALA A 88 -8.53 13.44 -28.50
C ALA A 88 -8.22 13.02 -27.05
N GLY A 89 -7.48 11.93 -26.84
CA GLY A 89 -7.12 11.44 -25.51
C GLY A 89 -8.26 10.78 -24.76
N THR A 90 -9.28 10.26 -25.45
CA THR A 90 -10.45 9.67 -24.81
C THR A 90 -11.02 8.47 -25.59
N LEU A 91 -11.08 7.31 -24.93
CA LEU A 91 -11.82 6.14 -25.40
C LEU A 91 -12.83 5.71 -24.32
N THR A 92 -14.11 5.62 -24.68
CA THR A 92 -15.21 5.36 -23.74
C THR A 92 -16.06 4.18 -24.20
N ALA A 93 -16.28 3.22 -23.30
CA ALA A 93 -17.25 2.14 -23.46
C ALA A 93 -18.45 2.34 -22.51
N VAL A 94 -19.66 2.36 -23.07
CA VAL A 94 -20.89 2.78 -22.36
C VAL A 94 -21.93 1.68 -22.20
N GLY A 95 -21.65 0.47 -22.70
CA GLY A 95 -22.59 -0.64 -22.72
C GLY A 95 -23.74 -0.43 -23.71
N VAL A 96 -24.46 -1.51 -24.01
CA VAL A 96 -25.66 -1.47 -24.85
C VAL A 96 -26.90 -1.26 -23.97
N ALA A 97 -27.90 -0.52 -24.45
CA ALA A 97 -29.15 -0.32 -23.72
C ALA A 97 -29.79 -1.66 -23.29
N GLY A 98 -30.11 -1.80 -22.00
CA GLY A 98 -30.65 -3.02 -21.41
C GLY A 98 -29.63 -4.13 -21.09
N ALA A 99 -28.34 -3.91 -21.36
CA ALA A 99 -27.29 -4.83 -20.95
C ALA A 99 -26.97 -4.70 -19.46
N THR A 100 -26.74 -5.83 -18.78
CA THR A 100 -26.31 -5.88 -17.37
C THR A 100 -24.79 -6.03 -17.22
N SER A 101 -24.07 -6.19 -18.33
CA SER A 101 -22.60 -6.35 -18.41
C SER A 101 -22.13 -6.06 -19.84
N GLY A 102 -20.83 -5.80 -20.03
CA GLY A 102 -20.21 -5.79 -21.35
C GLY A 102 -19.86 -4.40 -21.92
N ALA A 103 -19.68 -3.41 -21.05
CA ALA A 103 -19.12 -2.10 -21.42
C ALA A 103 -17.58 -2.11 -21.40
N ASP A 104 -16.97 -3.15 -21.98
CA ASP A 104 -15.55 -3.45 -21.80
C ASP A 104 -14.67 -2.70 -22.81
N ILE A 105 -13.43 -2.42 -22.40
CA ILE A 105 -12.33 -2.01 -23.28
C ILE A 105 -11.24 -3.07 -23.19
N THR A 106 -10.99 -3.78 -24.29
CA THR A 106 -9.94 -4.80 -24.42
C THR A 106 -8.91 -4.35 -25.46
N ASN A 107 -7.67 -4.18 -25.04
CA ASN A 107 -6.54 -3.85 -25.90
C ASN A 107 -5.50 -4.98 -25.90
N THR A 108 -5.41 -5.69 -27.03
CA THR A 108 -4.37 -6.67 -27.34
C THR A 108 -3.41 -6.16 -28.43
N GLY A 109 -3.79 -5.09 -29.13
CA GLY A 109 -2.99 -4.41 -30.15
C GLY A 109 -2.29 -3.16 -29.61
N VAL A 110 -2.36 -2.05 -30.36
CA VAL A 110 -1.71 -0.78 -30.02
C VAL A 110 -2.76 0.32 -29.91
N ILE A 111 -2.68 1.12 -28.84
CA ILE A 111 -3.33 2.42 -28.73
C ILE A 111 -2.23 3.47 -28.78
N ASN A 112 -2.20 4.25 -29.85
CA ASN A 112 -1.35 5.42 -30.00
C ASN A 112 -2.15 6.64 -29.56
N GLU A 113 -1.69 7.30 -28.51
CA GLU A 113 -2.22 8.57 -28.05
C GLU A 113 -1.38 9.72 -28.61
N ALA A 114 -2.03 10.69 -29.27
CA ALA A 114 -1.39 11.88 -29.83
C ALA A 114 -1.62 13.15 -29.01
N TYR A 115 -2.37 13.10 -27.91
CA TYR A 115 -2.42 14.15 -26.90
C TYR A 115 -1.37 13.92 -25.81
N THR A 116 -1.42 14.71 -24.74
CA THR A 116 -0.58 14.52 -23.55
C THR A 116 -1.23 13.62 -22.51
N SER A 117 -2.52 13.33 -22.61
CA SER A 117 -3.26 12.50 -21.65
C SER A 117 -4.18 11.54 -22.38
N LEU A 118 -4.25 10.30 -21.90
CA LEU A 118 -5.21 9.31 -22.35
C LEU A 118 -6.14 8.94 -21.19
N THR A 119 -7.44 9.10 -21.40
CA THR A 119 -8.49 8.66 -20.48
C THR A 119 -9.27 7.51 -21.10
N LEU A 120 -9.29 6.37 -20.40
CA LEU A 120 -9.99 5.15 -20.79
C LEU A 120 -11.11 4.89 -19.79
N THR A 121 -12.34 4.91 -20.25
CA THR A 121 -13.51 4.74 -19.37
C THR A 121 -14.35 3.56 -19.82
N ALA A 122 -14.38 2.49 -19.02
CA ALA A 122 -15.22 1.31 -19.23
C ALA A 122 -16.38 1.30 -18.23
N GLY A 123 -17.62 1.22 -18.74
CA GLY A 123 -18.83 1.26 -17.90
C GLY A 123 -19.36 2.67 -17.60
N ALA A 124 -19.14 3.62 -18.51
CA ALA A 124 -19.72 4.96 -18.38
C ALA A 124 -21.23 4.98 -18.62
N SER A 125 -21.95 5.81 -17.85
CA SER A 125 -23.36 6.13 -18.10
C SER A 125 -23.46 7.30 -19.08
N THR A 126 -24.37 7.21 -20.06
CA THR A 126 -24.67 8.32 -20.98
C THR A 126 -26.08 8.84 -20.73
N SER A 127 -26.38 10.07 -21.16
CA SER A 127 -27.72 10.66 -21.00
C SER A 127 -28.86 9.87 -21.66
N VAL A 128 -28.54 8.95 -22.58
CA VAL A 128 -29.49 8.05 -23.25
C VAL A 128 -29.60 6.66 -22.58
N ASN A 129 -28.72 6.33 -21.63
CA ASN A 129 -28.76 5.07 -20.88
C ASN A 129 -28.28 5.29 -19.42
N PRO A 130 -29.19 5.62 -18.49
CA PRO A 130 -28.84 5.89 -17.10
C PRO A 130 -28.52 4.64 -16.26
N SER A 131 -28.62 3.42 -16.80
CA SER A 131 -28.21 2.22 -16.05
C SER A 131 -26.68 2.07 -16.11
N ASN A 132 -26.02 2.18 -14.96
CA ASN A 132 -24.58 1.91 -14.82
C ASN A 132 -24.31 0.44 -15.22
N VAL A 133 -23.84 0.21 -16.45
CA VAL A 133 -23.39 -1.12 -16.90
C VAL A 133 -21.92 -1.26 -16.49
N PRO A 134 -21.55 -2.14 -15.56
CA PRO A 134 -20.14 -2.34 -15.21
C PRO A 134 -19.34 -2.79 -16.44
N GLY A 135 -18.15 -2.22 -16.61
CA GLY A 135 -17.23 -2.53 -17.72
C GLY A 135 -15.81 -2.76 -17.23
N ASN A 136 -15.11 -3.72 -17.81
CA ASN A 136 -13.72 -4.03 -17.48
C ASN A 136 -12.77 -3.35 -18.47
N PHE A 137 -11.60 -2.98 -17.98
CA PHE A 137 -10.47 -2.60 -18.80
C PHE A 137 -9.40 -3.70 -18.78
N SER A 138 -8.96 -4.16 -19.96
CA SER A 138 -7.84 -5.10 -20.08
C SER A 138 -6.87 -4.62 -21.15
N ASN A 139 -5.63 -4.37 -20.75
CA ASN A 139 -4.52 -4.10 -21.66
C ASN A 139 -3.50 -5.23 -21.57
N THR A 140 -3.31 -5.95 -22.66
CA THR A 140 -2.22 -6.93 -22.88
C THR A 140 -1.31 -6.53 -24.05
N GLY A 141 -1.69 -5.50 -24.81
CA GLY A 141 -0.92 -4.94 -25.91
C GLY A 141 -0.02 -3.77 -25.50
N VAL A 142 -0.06 -2.68 -26.27
CA VAL A 142 0.75 -1.47 -26.06
C VAL A 142 -0.15 -0.25 -25.95
N ILE A 143 0.12 0.60 -24.96
CA ILE A 143 -0.36 1.99 -24.92
C ILE A 143 0.85 2.90 -25.16
N ASN A 144 0.75 3.79 -26.14
CA ASN A 144 1.89 4.53 -26.66
C ASN A 144 1.57 6.02 -26.76
N PHE A 145 2.23 6.84 -25.95
CA PHE A 145 2.15 8.31 -26.08
C PHE A 145 3.11 8.78 -27.18
N THR A 146 2.53 9.06 -28.35
CA THR A 146 3.29 9.38 -29.56
C THR A 146 3.80 10.82 -29.60
N THR A 147 3.14 11.73 -28.88
CA THR A 147 3.57 13.13 -28.79
C THR A 147 4.84 13.25 -27.98
N ALA A 148 5.92 13.70 -28.65
CA ALA A 148 7.20 13.97 -28.01
C ALA A 148 7.01 15.01 -26.90
N ALA A 149 7.19 14.57 -25.66
CA ALA A 149 6.94 15.41 -24.51
C ALA A 149 8.06 15.26 -23.48
N ALA A 150 8.19 16.27 -22.61
CA ALA A 150 9.13 16.17 -21.50
C ALA A 150 8.71 15.03 -20.58
N ALA A 151 9.69 14.31 -20.01
CA ALA A 151 9.41 13.29 -19.01
C ALA A 151 8.55 13.89 -17.88
N GLY A 152 7.53 13.15 -17.43
CA GLY A 152 6.61 13.65 -16.42
C GLY A 152 5.57 14.64 -16.95
N THR A 153 5.24 14.62 -18.24
CA THR A 153 4.11 15.41 -18.77
C THR A 153 2.93 14.54 -19.22
N ASN A 154 3.18 13.31 -19.64
CA ASN A 154 2.11 12.42 -20.10
C ASN A 154 1.27 11.85 -18.94
N ALA A 155 -0.02 11.62 -19.14
CA ALA A 155 -0.88 11.01 -18.12
C ALA A 155 -1.74 9.87 -18.68
N LEU A 156 -1.90 8.80 -17.90
CA LEU A 156 -2.84 7.73 -18.18
C LEU A 156 -3.89 7.65 -17.06
N VAL A 157 -5.15 7.73 -17.43
CA VAL A 157 -6.30 7.62 -16.52
C VAL A 157 -7.17 6.48 -16.99
N VAL A 158 -7.45 5.52 -16.10
CA VAL A 158 -8.32 4.38 -16.41
C VAL A 158 -9.41 4.29 -15.35
N HIS A 159 -10.66 4.34 -15.79
CA HIS A 159 -11.85 4.14 -14.98
C HIS A 159 -12.57 2.88 -15.46
N ALA A 160 -12.74 1.89 -14.59
CA ALA A 160 -13.43 0.66 -14.92
C ALA A 160 -14.01 -0.02 -13.67
N GLN A 161 -14.88 -1.01 -13.86
CA GLN A 161 -15.23 -1.94 -12.79
C GLN A 161 -14.00 -2.75 -12.36
N ASN A 162 -13.21 -3.26 -13.30
CA ASN A 162 -11.96 -3.96 -13.03
C ASN A 162 -10.90 -3.60 -14.07
N ILE A 163 -9.64 -3.61 -13.68
CA ILE A 163 -8.52 -3.15 -14.52
C ILE A 163 -7.45 -4.24 -14.53
N ASN A 164 -6.98 -4.61 -15.72
CA ASN A 164 -5.81 -5.44 -15.91
C ASN A 164 -4.77 -4.72 -16.80
N MET A 165 -3.65 -4.32 -16.20
CA MET A 165 -2.49 -3.69 -16.83
C MET A 165 -1.36 -4.71 -17.02
N ALA A 166 -1.50 -5.57 -18.03
CA ALA A 166 -0.51 -6.61 -18.37
C ALA A 166 0.36 -6.26 -19.60
N GLY A 167 -0.10 -5.35 -20.44
CA GLY A 167 0.62 -4.83 -21.60
C GLY A 167 1.65 -3.76 -21.24
N SER A 168 2.39 -3.28 -22.23
CA SER A 168 3.41 -2.24 -22.04
C SER A 168 2.84 -0.84 -22.19
N ILE A 169 3.46 0.13 -21.50
CA ILE A 169 3.25 1.55 -21.71
C ILE A 169 4.55 2.17 -22.23
N GLN A 170 4.44 3.05 -23.21
CA GLN A 170 5.57 3.74 -23.84
C GLN A 170 5.26 5.22 -23.97
N ALA A 171 6.31 6.06 -23.92
CA ALA A 171 6.20 7.49 -24.18
C ALA A 171 7.36 7.93 -25.08
N THR A 172 7.09 8.86 -26.00
CA THR A 172 8.09 9.51 -26.84
C THR A 172 8.82 10.61 -26.07
N PRO A 173 10.13 10.46 -25.79
CA PRO A 173 10.90 11.50 -25.12
C PRO A 173 11.03 12.78 -25.97
N THR A 174 11.25 13.93 -25.31
CA THR A 174 11.60 15.19 -26.00
C THR A 174 12.78 14.99 -26.96
N GLY A 175 12.61 15.42 -28.21
CA GLY A 175 13.65 15.35 -29.25
C GLY A 175 13.86 13.95 -29.84
N ALA A 176 13.13 12.93 -29.37
CA ALA A 176 13.10 11.61 -29.99
C ALA A 176 12.02 11.56 -31.08
N THR A 177 12.20 10.64 -32.03
CA THR A 177 11.25 10.39 -33.13
C THR A 177 10.43 9.12 -32.93
N ALA A 178 10.71 8.36 -31.87
CA ALA A 178 10.05 7.11 -31.56
C ALA A 178 9.81 6.99 -30.06
N ALA A 179 8.72 6.31 -29.72
CA ALA A 179 8.40 5.98 -28.34
C ALA A 179 9.35 4.92 -27.79
N ALA A 180 9.57 5.00 -26.48
CA ALA A 180 10.36 4.04 -25.74
C ALA A 180 9.59 3.57 -24.50
N PRO A 181 9.88 2.36 -23.98
CA PRO A 181 9.38 1.92 -22.69
C PRO A 181 9.63 2.93 -21.57
N LEU A 182 8.75 2.93 -20.59
CA LEU A 182 8.92 3.80 -19.43
C LEU A 182 10.18 3.41 -18.63
N SER A 183 10.87 4.42 -18.10
CA SER A 183 12.07 4.30 -17.27
C SER A 183 12.19 5.50 -16.32
N SER A 184 13.19 5.50 -15.43
CA SER A 184 13.43 6.60 -14.50
C SER A 184 13.70 7.97 -15.16
N THR A 185 14.08 8.00 -16.44
CA THR A 185 14.31 9.22 -17.23
C THR A 185 13.25 9.45 -18.31
N ASN A 186 12.34 8.50 -18.50
CA ASN A 186 11.23 8.56 -19.45
C ASN A 186 9.96 8.02 -18.78
N TYR A 187 9.31 8.83 -17.97
CA TYR A 187 8.22 8.42 -17.09
C TYR A 187 6.94 9.21 -17.36
N LEU A 188 5.79 8.67 -16.97
CA LEU A 188 4.52 9.40 -16.99
C LEU A 188 4.45 10.41 -15.85
N ASN A 189 3.77 11.54 -16.04
CA ASN A 189 3.40 12.39 -14.93
C ASN A 189 2.50 11.64 -13.96
N ASN A 190 1.39 11.10 -14.46
CA ASN A 190 0.38 10.46 -13.64
C ASN A 190 -0.02 9.12 -14.26
N ILE A 191 -0.17 8.12 -13.41
CA ILE A 191 -1.04 6.98 -13.68
C ILE A 191 -2.12 6.91 -12.62
N TYR A 192 -3.37 6.87 -13.05
CA TYR A 192 -4.54 6.78 -12.18
C TYR A 192 -5.39 5.60 -12.62
N LEU A 193 -5.51 4.59 -11.77
CA LEU A 193 -6.27 3.36 -12.02
C LEU A 193 -7.40 3.27 -10.99
N GLU A 194 -8.63 3.48 -11.43
CA GLU A 194 -9.82 3.42 -10.57
C GLU A 194 -10.70 2.22 -10.94
N GLY A 195 -10.62 1.19 -10.09
CA GLY A 195 -11.47 0.01 -10.09
C GLY A 195 -12.71 0.19 -9.22
N GLY A 196 -13.84 -0.35 -9.69
CA GLY A 196 -15.15 -0.13 -9.07
C GLY A 196 -15.78 1.19 -9.44
N TYR A 197 -15.34 1.78 -10.55
CA TYR A 197 -15.87 3.04 -11.06
C TYR A 197 -17.37 2.91 -11.37
N GLY A 198 -18.17 3.80 -10.79
CA GLY A 198 -19.58 3.97 -11.08
C GLY A 198 -19.93 5.44 -11.19
N LEU A 199 -20.26 5.90 -12.40
CA LEU A 199 -20.66 7.29 -12.65
C LEU A 199 -21.85 7.66 -11.74
N GLY A 200 -21.69 8.68 -10.89
CA GLY A 200 -22.76 9.20 -10.02
C GLY A 200 -22.85 8.59 -8.61
N SER A 201 -21.98 7.67 -8.22
CA SER A 201 -21.87 7.22 -6.81
C SER A 201 -20.93 8.15 -6.05
N ALA A 202 -21.49 9.01 -5.18
CA ALA A 202 -20.71 9.80 -4.23
C ALA A 202 -20.17 8.95 -3.05
N THR A 203 -20.59 7.69 -2.96
CA THR A 203 -20.14 6.75 -1.94
C THR A 203 -19.03 5.86 -2.49
N SER A 204 -17.80 6.16 -2.06
CA SER A 204 -16.54 5.48 -2.35
C SER A 204 -16.47 4.05 -1.79
N ALA A 205 -17.36 3.17 -2.22
CA ALA A 205 -17.15 1.74 -2.03
C ALA A 205 -16.24 1.26 -3.15
N TYR A 206 -14.92 1.31 -2.92
CA TYR A 206 -13.96 0.69 -3.84
C TYR A 206 -14.29 -0.80 -3.95
N THR A 207 -14.84 -1.22 -5.10
CA THR A 207 -15.41 -2.57 -5.28
C THR A 207 -14.72 -3.40 -6.36
N GLY A 208 -13.88 -2.77 -7.18
CA GLY A 208 -13.18 -3.41 -8.29
C GLY A 208 -11.86 -4.06 -7.94
N VAL A 209 -11.33 -4.86 -8.85
CA VAL A 209 -9.97 -5.41 -8.78
C VAL A 209 -9.06 -4.73 -9.80
N VAL A 210 -7.85 -4.34 -9.37
CA VAL A 210 -6.81 -3.76 -10.23
C VAL A 210 -5.57 -4.66 -10.22
N ASP A 211 -5.18 -5.13 -11.39
CA ASP A 211 -3.96 -5.92 -11.60
C ASP A 211 -2.92 -5.13 -12.38
N VAL A 212 -1.69 -5.16 -11.88
CA VAL A 212 -0.53 -4.58 -12.55
C VAL A 212 0.52 -5.67 -12.74
N SER A 213 0.73 -6.09 -13.99
CA SER A 213 1.72 -7.11 -14.36
C SER A 213 2.93 -6.55 -15.11
N SER A 214 2.85 -5.30 -15.58
CA SER A 214 3.95 -4.57 -16.22
C SER A 214 4.65 -3.62 -15.24
N SER A 215 5.92 -3.30 -15.51
CA SER A 215 6.60 -2.21 -14.82
C SER A 215 6.14 -0.85 -15.35
N ILE A 216 5.79 0.06 -14.45
CA ILE A 216 5.31 1.41 -14.77
C ILE A 216 6.17 2.42 -14.03
N TYR A 217 6.74 3.38 -14.75
CA TYR A 217 7.47 4.51 -14.16
C TYR A 217 6.62 5.78 -14.24
N SER A 218 6.40 6.43 -13.10
CA SER A 218 5.59 7.63 -13.00
C SER A 218 6.06 8.58 -11.91
N ASN A 219 5.74 9.87 -12.05
CA ASN A 219 5.89 10.84 -10.96
C ASN A 219 4.84 10.60 -9.88
N TYR A 220 3.59 10.40 -10.30
CA TYR A 220 2.48 10.01 -9.44
C TYR A 220 1.84 8.71 -9.91
N ALA A 221 1.63 7.77 -8.99
CA ALA A 221 0.77 6.62 -9.21
C ALA A 221 -0.37 6.59 -8.18
N GLN A 222 -1.60 6.41 -8.64
CA GLN A 222 -2.76 6.16 -7.80
C GLN A 222 -3.50 4.90 -8.25
N ILE A 223 -3.81 4.04 -7.28
CA ILE A 223 -4.73 2.91 -7.45
C ILE A 223 -5.86 3.05 -6.45
N ASP A 224 -7.09 3.07 -6.95
CA ASP A 224 -8.31 3.08 -6.15
C ASP A 224 -9.07 1.79 -6.48
N ALA A 225 -9.15 0.84 -5.54
CA ALA A 225 -9.69 -0.49 -5.84
C ALA A 225 -10.22 -1.21 -4.59
N GLY A 226 -11.18 -2.12 -4.75
CA GLY A 226 -11.53 -3.07 -3.70
C GLY A 226 -10.37 -3.98 -3.34
N ALA A 227 -9.67 -4.47 -4.37
CA ALA A 227 -8.38 -5.14 -4.24
C ALA A 227 -7.39 -4.73 -5.34
N ALA A 228 -6.11 -4.63 -5.01
CA ALA A 228 -5.00 -4.32 -5.92
C ALA A 228 -3.92 -5.42 -5.86
N ARG A 229 -3.39 -5.83 -7.03
CA ARG A 229 -2.32 -6.82 -7.14
C ARG A 229 -1.20 -6.34 -8.04
N ILE A 230 0.03 -6.44 -7.54
CA ILE A 230 1.24 -6.27 -8.35
C ILE A 230 1.80 -7.69 -8.57
N LEU A 231 1.75 -8.18 -9.81
CA LEU A 231 1.93 -9.60 -10.12
C LEU A 231 3.35 -9.97 -10.56
N THR A 232 3.88 -9.31 -11.60
CA THR A 232 5.20 -9.62 -12.20
C THR A 232 6.06 -8.39 -12.49
N GLY A 233 5.48 -7.19 -12.35
CA GLY A 233 6.14 -5.91 -12.60
C GLY A 233 6.32 -5.08 -11.33
N GLY A 234 6.10 -3.77 -11.44
CA GLY A 234 6.19 -2.86 -10.31
C GLY A 234 5.72 -1.45 -10.65
N LEU A 235 5.48 -0.67 -9.61
CA LEU A 235 5.25 0.76 -9.70
C LEU A 235 6.51 1.47 -9.22
N TYR A 236 7.08 2.33 -10.06
CA TYR A 236 8.35 2.97 -9.79
C TYR A 236 8.23 4.49 -9.91
N GLY A 237 8.47 5.16 -8.80
CA GLY A 237 8.56 6.60 -8.69
C GLY A 237 9.74 7.13 -9.49
N ALA A 238 9.50 8.18 -10.27
CA ALA A 238 10.50 8.85 -11.08
C ALA A 238 10.35 10.37 -11.00
N GLY A 239 11.44 11.11 -11.16
CA GLY A 239 11.50 12.54 -10.87
C GLY A 239 11.79 12.86 -9.39
N THR A 240 11.80 14.14 -9.03
CA THR A 240 12.32 14.63 -7.73
C THR A 240 11.32 14.59 -6.58
N THR A 241 10.02 14.53 -6.87
CA THR A 241 8.93 14.57 -5.87
C THR A 241 7.88 13.55 -6.26
N ASN A 242 8.25 12.27 -6.18
CA ASN A 242 7.38 11.19 -6.62
C ASN A 242 6.69 10.50 -5.45
N TYR A 243 5.46 10.06 -5.70
CA TYR A 243 4.58 9.50 -4.69
C TYR A 243 3.67 8.42 -5.29
N THR A 244 3.31 7.43 -4.48
CA THR A 244 2.34 6.38 -4.82
C THR A 244 1.27 6.30 -3.75
N THR A 245 0.01 6.29 -4.16
CA THR A 245 -1.16 6.11 -3.27
C THR A 245 -1.96 4.88 -3.71
N ILE A 246 -2.30 4.01 -2.78
CA ILE A 246 -3.17 2.85 -3.00
C ILE A 246 -4.34 2.92 -2.01
N ASN A 247 -5.53 3.22 -2.50
CA ASN A 247 -6.77 3.22 -1.71
C ASN A 247 -7.51 1.89 -1.92
N LEU A 248 -7.81 1.23 -0.81
CA LEU A 248 -8.33 -0.13 -0.76
C LEU A 248 -9.74 -0.17 -0.17
N GLY A 249 -10.57 -1.04 -0.73
CA GLY A 249 -11.84 -1.45 -0.12
C GLY A 249 -11.66 -2.33 1.12
N ASN A 250 -12.78 -2.80 1.66
CA ASN A 250 -12.83 -3.68 2.83
C ASN A 250 -13.47 -5.04 2.48
N GLY A 251 -13.14 -6.07 3.25
CA GLY A 251 -13.67 -7.42 3.03
C GLY A 251 -13.02 -8.21 1.88
N GLN A 252 -13.66 -9.33 1.53
CA GLN A 252 -13.19 -10.25 0.48
C GLN A 252 -13.70 -9.82 -0.88
N PHE A 253 -12.84 -9.91 -1.89
CA PHE A 253 -13.18 -9.61 -3.28
C PHE A 253 -13.01 -10.86 -4.13
N THR A 254 -13.89 -11.06 -5.10
CA THR A 254 -13.69 -12.12 -6.10
C THR A 254 -12.94 -11.49 -7.27
N ASP A 255 -11.76 -12.04 -7.57
CA ASP A 255 -11.04 -11.69 -8.79
C ASP A 255 -11.88 -12.08 -10.01
N PRO A 256 -12.29 -11.12 -10.85
CA PRO A 256 -13.15 -11.40 -11.99
C PRO A 256 -12.40 -12.03 -13.17
N PHE A 257 -11.07 -11.96 -13.19
CA PHE A 257 -10.25 -12.52 -14.27
C PHE A 257 -9.93 -14.00 -14.04
N THR A 258 -9.85 -14.44 -12.78
CA THR A 258 -9.58 -15.85 -12.42
C THR A 258 -10.72 -16.54 -11.68
N ASN A 259 -11.76 -15.79 -11.29
CA ASN A 259 -12.89 -16.24 -10.49
C ASN A 259 -12.50 -16.81 -9.10
N THR A 260 -11.41 -16.29 -8.52
CA THR A 260 -10.94 -16.70 -7.18
C THR A 260 -11.29 -15.65 -6.13
N THR A 261 -11.84 -16.07 -4.99
CA THR A 261 -12.00 -15.19 -3.82
C THR A 261 -10.63 -14.88 -3.21
N LEU A 262 -10.31 -13.59 -3.15
CA LEU A 262 -9.10 -13.06 -2.57
C LEU A 262 -9.28 -12.89 -1.06
N SER A 263 -8.32 -13.38 -0.30
CA SER A 263 -8.23 -13.19 1.16
C SER A 263 -7.50 -11.89 1.54
N TYR A 264 -7.14 -11.08 0.56
CA TYR A 264 -6.38 -9.85 0.69
C TYR A 264 -6.97 -8.75 -0.21
N ASN A 265 -6.66 -7.51 0.14
CA ASN A 265 -7.04 -6.31 -0.58
C ASN A 265 -5.82 -5.70 -1.27
N LEU A 266 -4.61 -5.91 -0.75
CA LEU A 266 -3.38 -5.63 -1.49
C LEU A 266 -2.52 -6.89 -1.51
N SER A 267 -2.02 -7.26 -2.68
CA SER A 267 -0.94 -8.22 -2.77
C SER A 267 0.19 -7.75 -3.68
N LEU A 268 1.40 -7.70 -3.12
CA LEU A 268 2.63 -7.62 -3.88
C LEU A 268 3.18 -9.04 -3.97
N PHE A 269 3.30 -9.57 -5.18
CA PHE A 269 3.83 -10.91 -5.42
C PHE A 269 5.36 -10.93 -5.29
N PRO A 270 5.98 -12.12 -5.13
CA PRO A 270 7.43 -12.22 -5.04
C PRO A 270 8.15 -11.48 -6.17
N LYS A 271 9.22 -10.74 -5.82
CA LYS A 271 10.05 -9.93 -6.73
C LYS A 271 9.37 -8.71 -7.35
N THR A 272 8.16 -8.36 -6.90
CA THR A 272 7.52 -7.09 -7.28
C THR A 272 7.86 -5.98 -6.29
N THR A 273 7.83 -4.75 -6.77
CA THR A 273 8.12 -3.57 -5.95
C THR A 273 7.13 -2.45 -6.27
N VAL A 274 6.68 -1.79 -5.21
CA VAL A 274 6.11 -0.43 -5.30
C VAL A 274 7.12 0.49 -4.63
N ASP A 275 7.77 1.33 -5.41
CA ASP A 275 8.85 2.20 -4.96
C ASP A 275 8.52 3.65 -5.30
N ALA A 276 8.58 4.57 -4.34
CA ALA A 276 8.49 6.01 -4.55
C ALA A 276 9.09 6.75 -3.34
N GLY A 277 9.33 8.07 -3.42
CA GLY A 277 9.75 8.86 -2.25
C GLY A 277 8.75 8.68 -1.10
N GLU A 278 7.46 8.72 -1.43
CA GLU A 278 6.39 8.42 -0.50
C GLU A 278 5.45 7.33 -1.05
N VAL A 279 5.17 6.31 -0.25
CA VAL A 279 4.21 5.25 -0.56
C VAL A 279 3.13 5.22 0.53
N ASN A 280 1.90 5.49 0.14
CA ASN A 280 0.75 5.51 1.03
C ASN A 280 -0.26 4.43 0.64
N VAL A 281 -0.68 3.61 1.60
CA VAL A 281 -1.71 2.59 1.44
C VAL A 281 -2.80 2.85 2.47
N TYR A 282 -4.02 3.09 2.01
CA TYR A 282 -5.16 3.43 2.84
C TYR A 282 -6.26 2.39 2.71
N GLY A 283 -6.78 1.91 3.84
CA GLY A 283 -8.05 1.19 3.88
C GLY A 283 -9.25 2.11 4.00
N GLY A 284 -10.38 1.67 3.42
CA GLY A 284 -11.68 2.32 3.55
C GLY A 284 -12.09 2.57 5.01
N GLN A 285 -12.93 3.60 5.21
CA GLN A 285 -13.33 4.10 6.53
C GLN A 285 -13.92 3.00 7.45
N PRO A 286 -13.69 3.07 8.78
CA PRO A 286 -13.79 1.95 9.71
C PRO A 286 -15.21 1.52 10.12
N THR A 287 -16.27 1.86 9.39
CA THR A 287 -17.64 1.48 9.81
C THR A 287 -18.04 0.10 9.28
N GLY A 288 -17.77 -0.95 10.07
CA GLY A 288 -18.65 -2.13 10.16
C GLY A 288 -18.23 -3.47 9.54
N SER A 289 -17.05 -3.65 8.92
CA SER A 289 -16.54 -4.96 8.48
C SER A 289 -15.09 -4.83 7.97
N PRO A 290 -14.25 -5.89 8.00
CA PRO A 290 -12.84 -5.77 8.36
C PRO A 290 -12.05 -4.90 7.39
N ASN A 291 -11.21 -4.05 7.97
CA ASN A 291 -10.14 -3.32 7.28
C ASN A 291 -9.36 -4.23 6.32
N PRO A 292 -8.73 -3.69 5.28
CA PRO A 292 -8.02 -4.47 4.27
C PRO A 292 -6.92 -5.37 4.85
N ASN A 293 -6.82 -6.59 4.32
CA ASN A 293 -5.69 -7.49 4.55
C ASN A 293 -4.62 -7.25 3.49
N ILE A 294 -3.35 -7.18 3.89
CA ILE A 294 -2.22 -6.89 3.03
C ILE A 294 -1.30 -8.12 2.95
N ASN A 295 -0.95 -8.55 1.75
CA ASN A 295 0.06 -9.57 1.46
C ASN A 295 1.29 -8.96 0.76
N LEU A 296 2.44 -8.92 1.42
CA LEU A 296 3.69 -8.31 0.99
C LEU A 296 4.75 -9.39 0.75
N ASP A 297 4.57 -10.21 -0.29
CA ASP A 297 5.63 -11.12 -0.76
C ASP A 297 6.67 -10.38 -1.64
N GLY A 298 6.26 -9.26 -2.23
CA GLY A 298 7.11 -8.20 -2.76
C GLY A 298 7.35 -7.07 -1.75
N VAL A 299 7.88 -5.93 -2.24
CA VAL A 299 8.41 -4.86 -1.37
C VAL A 299 7.69 -3.53 -1.57
N LEU A 300 7.27 -2.88 -0.48
CA LEU A 300 6.96 -1.45 -0.46
C LEU A 300 8.23 -0.67 -0.11
N SER A 301 8.68 0.21 -1.00
CA SER A 301 10.04 0.78 -1.00
C SER A 301 10.03 2.30 -1.10
N THR A 302 11.07 2.93 -0.54
CA THR A 302 11.40 4.34 -0.80
C THR A 302 12.81 4.55 -1.36
N ASN A 303 13.41 3.49 -1.92
CA ASN A 303 14.78 3.50 -2.42
C ASN A 303 14.98 4.19 -3.77
N THR A 304 13.94 4.38 -4.57
CA THR A 304 14.06 4.91 -5.95
C THR A 304 14.65 6.32 -6.03
N GLN A 305 14.62 7.13 -4.96
CA GLN A 305 15.25 8.46 -4.94
C GLN A 305 15.86 8.80 -3.57
N ALA A 306 17.01 8.21 -3.28
CA ALA A 306 17.80 8.48 -2.08
C ALA A 306 18.53 9.86 -2.06
N THR A 307 18.22 10.80 -2.96
CA THR A 307 18.86 12.13 -2.96
C THR A 307 17.85 13.22 -3.28
N GLY A 308 17.36 13.93 -2.25
CA GLY A 308 16.59 15.17 -2.40
C GLY A 308 15.08 15.10 -2.18
N SER A 309 14.48 13.91 -2.01
CA SER A 309 13.06 13.81 -1.62
C SER A 309 12.84 14.28 -0.18
N GLN A 310 11.84 15.14 0.03
CA GLN A 310 11.45 15.68 1.34
C GLN A 310 10.73 14.65 2.22
N TYR A 311 10.17 13.60 1.60
CA TYR A 311 9.43 12.54 2.27
C TYR A 311 10.03 11.22 1.82
N ASN A 312 10.56 10.46 2.78
CA ASN A 312 11.03 9.08 2.62
C ASN A 312 10.16 8.23 3.53
N SER A 313 8.91 7.93 3.14
CA SER A 313 8.01 7.18 4.02
C SER A 313 7.14 6.16 3.31
N VAL A 314 6.98 5.02 3.98
CA VAL A 314 5.92 4.05 3.69
C VAL A 314 4.88 4.18 4.80
N SER A 315 3.63 4.46 4.44
CA SER A 315 2.52 4.58 5.39
C SER A 315 1.39 3.63 5.02
N LEU A 316 1.01 2.75 5.93
CA LEU A 316 -0.18 1.92 5.84
C LEU A 316 -1.15 2.39 6.91
N ALA A 317 -2.37 2.76 6.54
CA ALA A 317 -3.38 3.22 7.49
C ALA A 317 -4.72 2.52 7.29
N ASN A 318 -5.44 2.30 8.39
CA ASN A 318 -6.71 1.58 8.42
C ASN A 318 -6.62 0.18 7.82
N VAL A 319 -5.55 -0.57 8.08
CA VAL A 319 -5.41 -1.97 7.62
C VAL A 319 -5.76 -2.95 8.73
N HIS A 320 -6.09 -4.20 8.40
CA HIS A 320 -6.31 -5.25 9.40
C HIS A 320 -5.02 -6.02 9.66
N ASN A 321 -4.63 -6.90 8.73
CA ASN A 321 -3.39 -7.65 8.82
C ASN A 321 -2.37 -7.20 7.75
N ILE A 322 -1.09 -7.29 8.08
CA ILE A 322 0.02 -7.12 7.14
C ILE A 322 0.89 -8.38 7.24
N ASN A 323 0.87 -9.19 6.20
CA ASN A 323 1.61 -10.45 6.15
C ASN A 323 2.49 -10.51 4.92
N GLY A 324 3.57 -11.31 4.94
CA GLY A 324 4.36 -11.63 3.74
C GLY A 324 5.87 -11.62 3.96
N SER A 325 6.60 -12.16 2.99
CA SER A 325 8.06 -12.35 3.09
C SER A 325 8.93 -11.23 2.49
N GLY A 326 8.36 -10.32 1.69
CA GLY A 326 9.09 -9.25 1.01
C GLY A 326 9.19 -7.97 1.83
N GLY A 327 8.10 -7.57 2.50
CA GLY A 327 8.10 -6.52 3.52
C GLY A 327 8.37 -5.10 3.01
N PHE A 328 9.27 -4.39 3.68
CA PHE A 328 9.49 -2.94 3.49
C PHE A 328 10.95 -2.60 3.21
N ALA A 329 11.18 -1.53 2.45
CA ALA A 329 12.51 -0.95 2.26
C ALA A 329 12.48 0.58 2.41
N LEU A 330 13.38 1.14 3.22
CA LEU A 330 13.41 2.55 3.58
C LEU A 330 14.76 3.17 3.19
N ALA A 331 14.75 4.28 2.45
CA ALA A 331 15.97 5.06 2.20
C ALA A 331 16.17 6.18 3.25
N ASN A 332 17.44 6.50 3.54
CA ASN A 332 17.91 7.71 4.25
C ASN A 332 17.01 8.23 5.38
N ASN A 333 17.08 7.61 6.57
CA ASN A 333 16.29 8.07 7.71
C ASN A 333 14.78 7.99 7.45
N GLY A 334 14.38 7.11 6.52
CA GLY A 334 13.01 6.91 6.13
C GLY A 334 12.14 6.37 7.26
N THR A 335 10.84 6.60 7.15
CA THR A 335 9.86 6.24 8.16
C THR A 335 8.88 5.20 7.64
N LEU A 336 8.73 4.10 8.36
CA LEU A 336 7.63 3.15 8.21
C LEU A 336 6.53 3.51 9.21
N LYS A 337 5.32 3.84 8.75
CA LYS A 337 4.15 4.13 9.58
C LYS A 337 3.10 3.04 9.37
N LEU A 338 2.77 2.29 10.41
CA LEU A 338 1.77 1.21 10.34
C LEU A 338 0.61 1.49 11.28
N ALA A 339 -0.57 1.68 10.72
CA ALA A 339 -1.82 1.89 11.44
C ALA A 339 -2.81 0.74 11.15
N PHE A 340 -2.99 -0.16 12.12
CA PHE A 340 -3.60 -1.48 11.88
C PHE A 340 -4.46 -1.99 13.05
N THR A 341 -5.39 -2.91 12.77
CA THR A 341 -6.30 -3.49 13.79
C THR A 341 -6.05 -4.97 14.10
N GLY A 342 -5.24 -5.67 13.30
CA GLY A 342 -4.89 -7.09 13.43
C GLY A 342 -3.39 -7.31 13.65
N ASN A 343 -2.79 -8.26 12.92
CA ASN A 343 -1.39 -8.67 13.09
C ASN A 343 -0.47 -8.16 11.98
N VAL A 344 0.81 -7.98 12.31
CA VAL A 344 1.91 -7.69 11.38
C VAL A 344 2.96 -8.79 11.53
N ASN A 345 2.88 -9.84 10.70
CA ASN A 345 3.77 -10.99 10.83
C ASN A 345 3.87 -11.80 9.52
N ASN A 346 4.90 -12.61 9.37
CA ASN A 346 4.94 -13.59 8.29
C ASN A 346 4.48 -14.96 8.82
N PRO A 347 3.29 -15.45 8.46
CA PRO A 347 2.80 -16.74 8.97
C PRO A 347 3.61 -17.94 8.47
N ASN A 348 4.41 -17.78 7.41
CA ASN A 348 5.23 -18.83 6.79
C ASN A 348 6.71 -18.41 6.69
N GLY A 349 7.25 -17.79 7.75
CA GLY A 349 8.63 -17.30 7.85
C GLY A 349 9.66 -17.98 6.92
N ALA A 350 10.35 -17.21 6.07
CA ALA A 350 11.19 -17.74 4.99
C ALA A 350 12.28 -18.74 5.45
N ALA A 351 12.78 -18.59 6.68
CA ALA A 351 13.79 -19.47 7.26
C ALA A 351 13.20 -20.74 7.92
N ALA A 352 11.90 -20.82 8.14
CA ALA A 352 11.25 -21.93 8.82
C ALA A 352 9.76 -22.06 8.46
N ALA A 353 9.45 -22.34 7.20
CA ALA A 353 8.07 -22.62 6.79
C ALA A 353 7.45 -23.70 7.71
N GLY A 354 6.36 -23.35 8.40
CA GLY A 354 5.69 -24.22 9.39
C GLY A 354 6.19 -24.10 10.84
N SER A 355 7.13 -23.20 11.15
CA SER A 355 7.55 -22.91 12.52
C SER A 355 6.59 -21.95 13.21
N THR A 356 6.28 -22.24 14.47
CA THR A 356 5.51 -21.34 15.35
C THR A 356 6.41 -20.38 16.14
N ALA A 357 7.73 -20.51 16.00
CA ALA A 357 8.67 -19.68 16.73
C ALA A 357 8.70 -18.26 16.13
N PHE A 358 8.46 -17.27 16.99
CA PHE A 358 8.29 -15.88 16.55
C PHE A 358 9.55 -15.35 15.85
N GLN A 359 10.76 -15.79 16.20
CA GLN A 359 12.01 -15.30 15.59
C GLN A 359 12.12 -15.58 14.08
N TYR A 360 11.23 -16.40 13.52
CA TYR A 360 11.19 -16.71 12.08
C TYR A 360 9.99 -16.10 11.36
N ASN A 361 8.96 -15.66 12.10
CA ASN A 361 7.67 -15.24 11.55
C ASN A 361 7.54 -13.71 11.47
N PHE A 362 8.58 -13.04 10.98
CA PHE A 362 8.67 -11.58 10.91
C PHE A 362 8.37 -11.05 9.50
N VAL A 363 7.91 -9.80 9.44
CA VAL A 363 7.93 -9.00 8.20
C VAL A 363 9.28 -8.27 8.13
N PRO A 364 10.07 -8.41 7.06
CA PRO A 364 11.37 -7.76 6.97
C PRO A 364 11.25 -6.26 6.68
N VAL A 365 12.16 -5.47 7.24
CA VAL A 365 12.34 -4.04 6.97
C VAL A 365 13.81 -3.80 6.65
N THR A 366 14.12 -3.42 5.41
CA THR A 366 15.50 -3.08 5.01
C THR A 366 15.72 -1.57 5.10
N VAL A 367 16.81 -1.13 5.72
CA VAL A 367 17.18 0.29 5.78
C VAL A 367 18.39 0.54 4.87
N GLY A 368 18.19 1.35 3.83
CA GLY A 368 19.22 1.77 2.90
C GLY A 368 20.31 2.60 3.59
N SER A 369 21.57 2.34 3.23
CA SER A 369 22.79 2.97 3.78
C SER A 369 23.20 2.53 5.21
N SER A 370 23.11 1.23 5.51
CA SER A 370 23.63 0.64 6.76
C SER A 370 25.13 0.90 6.98
N SER A 371 25.92 1.05 5.92
CA SER A 371 27.38 1.29 5.98
C SER A 371 27.77 2.73 6.38
N THR A 372 26.84 3.70 6.34
CA THR A 372 27.08 5.09 6.79
C THR A 372 26.28 5.47 8.04
N GLY A 373 25.61 4.51 8.68
CA GLY A 373 24.80 4.76 9.88
C GLY A 373 23.37 5.24 9.60
N GLY A 374 22.84 4.99 8.39
CA GLY A 374 21.43 5.24 8.08
C GLY A 374 20.51 4.55 9.09
N THR A 375 19.46 5.25 9.50
CA THR A 375 18.49 4.75 10.49
C THR A 375 17.11 4.59 9.85
N GLY A 376 16.34 3.58 10.23
CA GLY A 376 14.93 3.46 9.85
C GLY A 376 14.08 3.83 11.06
N THR A 377 13.12 4.73 10.88
CA THR A 377 12.14 5.02 11.93
C THR A 377 10.92 4.13 11.72
N VAL A 378 10.53 3.37 12.74
CA VAL A 378 9.35 2.51 12.74
C VAL A 378 8.32 3.10 13.70
N ASN A 379 7.23 3.58 13.13
CA ASN A 379 6.10 4.17 13.82
C ASN A 379 4.93 3.21 13.78
N LEU A 380 4.58 2.66 14.94
CA LEU A 380 3.48 1.71 15.07
C LEU A 380 2.30 2.41 15.73
N VAL A 381 1.12 2.25 15.13
CA VAL A 381 -0.15 2.81 15.58
C VAL A 381 -1.20 1.70 15.57
N PRO A 382 -1.27 0.85 16.60
CA PRO A 382 -2.43 -0.03 16.77
C PRO A 382 -3.72 0.80 16.87
N ILE A 383 -4.76 0.40 16.14
CA ILE A 383 -6.07 1.06 16.05
C ILE A 383 -7.14 0.15 16.67
N ASP A 384 -8.09 0.73 17.41
CA ASP A 384 -9.34 0.07 17.76
C ASP A 384 -10.45 0.43 16.76
N LEU A 385 -11.27 -0.56 16.40
CA LEU A 385 -12.38 -0.42 15.47
C LEU A 385 -13.48 0.46 16.10
N GLY A 386 -13.45 1.76 15.84
CA GLY A 386 -14.52 2.69 16.20
C GLY A 386 -14.08 4.03 16.81
N ASN A 387 -12.83 4.16 17.28
CA ASN A 387 -12.36 5.38 17.97
C ASN A 387 -11.00 5.91 17.49
N GLY A 388 -10.43 5.35 16.41
CA GLY A 388 -9.22 5.87 15.76
C GLY A 388 -7.90 5.71 16.54
N ALA A 389 -7.94 5.12 17.75
CA ALA A 389 -6.80 4.82 18.62
C ALA A 389 -7.08 3.52 19.39
N LEU A 390 -6.06 2.86 19.94
CA LEU A 390 -6.23 1.78 20.94
C LEU A 390 -7.10 2.29 22.10
N SER A 391 -8.38 2.00 22.03
CA SER A 391 -9.30 2.21 23.12
C SER A 391 -9.41 0.91 23.91
N GLY A 392 -9.70 0.98 25.20
CA GLY A 392 -9.86 -0.22 26.06
C GLY A 392 -11.01 -1.14 25.66
N THR A 393 -11.61 -0.95 24.48
CA THR A 393 -12.72 -1.76 23.95
C THR A 393 -12.31 -2.77 22.88
N SER A 394 -11.07 -2.76 22.40
CA SER A 394 -10.59 -3.81 21.50
C SER A 394 -10.70 -5.17 22.21
N THR A 395 -11.10 -6.19 21.47
CA THR A 395 -11.17 -7.58 21.94
C THR A 395 -10.18 -8.49 21.23
N THR A 396 -9.46 -7.97 20.22
CA THR A 396 -8.55 -8.74 19.37
C THR A 396 -7.10 -8.34 19.64
N ALA A 397 -6.25 -9.34 19.90
CA ALA A 397 -4.83 -9.11 20.13
C ALA A 397 -4.13 -8.71 18.84
N GLN A 398 -3.27 -7.72 18.95
CA GLN A 398 -2.47 -7.17 17.86
C GLN A 398 -1.02 -7.56 18.08
N ASN A 399 -0.52 -8.43 17.22
CA ASN A 399 0.84 -8.93 17.30
C ASN A 399 1.67 -8.35 16.16
N VAL A 400 2.79 -7.71 16.50
CA VAL A 400 3.75 -7.17 15.54
C VAL A 400 5.04 -7.94 15.65
N ASN A 401 5.59 -8.33 14.51
CA ASN A 401 6.88 -8.98 14.43
C ASN A 401 7.67 -8.46 13.22
N LEU A 402 8.70 -7.68 13.51
CA LEU A 402 9.53 -7.03 12.50
C LEU A 402 11.00 -7.41 12.65
N LEU A 403 11.66 -7.66 11.53
CA LEU A 403 13.12 -7.80 11.46
C LEU A 403 13.69 -6.64 10.65
N VAL A 404 14.31 -5.70 11.35
CA VAL A 404 14.95 -4.52 10.76
C VAL A 404 16.40 -4.86 10.40
N ASN A 405 16.72 -4.87 9.11
CA ASN A 405 18.09 -4.95 8.64
C ASN A 405 18.70 -3.54 8.56
N GLY A 406 19.21 -3.05 9.69
CA GLY A 406 19.76 -1.70 9.87
C GLY A 406 19.50 -1.20 11.29
N ASN A 407 19.67 0.10 11.54
CA ASN A 407 19.26 0.71 12.82
C ASN A 407 17.75 0.97 12.83
N ALA A 408 17.11 0.82 13.98
CA ALA A 408 15.69 1.06 14.19
C ALA A 408 15.47 2.14 15.25
N ILE A 409 14.61 3.12 14.97
CA ILE A 409 14.00 3.97 16.00
C ILE A 409 12.54 3.52 16.14
N LEU A 410 12.17 3.04 17.30
CA LEU A 410 10.77 2.77 17.64
C LEU A 410 10.17 4.05 18.18
N SER A 411 9.15 4.59 17.52
CA SER A 411 8.44 5.75 18.04
C SER A 411 6.93 5.49 18.06
N ASN A 412 6.27 6.09 19.04
CA ASN A 412 4.83 6.15 19.05
C ASN A 412 4.39 7.39 18.28
N ALA A 413 3.64 7.20 17.20
CA ALA A 413 2.84 8.28 16.62
C ALA A 413 1.46 8.39 17.30
N PHE A 414 1.32 7.83 18.50
CA PHE A 414 0.04 7.68 19.16
C PHE A 414 -0.46 9.05 19.64
N VAL A 415 -1.50 9.56 18.99
CA VAL A 415 -2.21 10.81 19.39
C VAL A 415 -3.21 10.52 20.53
N GLY A 416 -3.11 9.37 21.20
CA GLY A 416 -4.11 8.94 22.17
C GLY A 416 -3.65 7.89 23.16
N VAL A 417 -2.40 7.96 23.66
CA VAL A 417 -1.99 7.14 24.84
C VAL A 417 -3.12 7.35 25.84
N PRO A 418 -3.70 6.30 26.46
CA PRO A 418 -4.71 6.54 27.47
C PRO A 418 -4.10 7.55 28.43
N THR A 419 -4.65 8.77 28.48
CA THR A 419 -4.05 9.88 29.24
C THR A 419 -3.88 9.50 30.71
N THR A 420 -4.67 8.52 31.16
CA THR A 420 -4.55 7.81 32.42
C THR A 420 -3.23 7.03 32.57
N VAL A 421 -2.77 6.25 31.58
CA VAL A 421 -1.50 5.53 31.65
C VAL A 421 -0.29 6.48 31.58
N GLU A 422 -0.41 7.62 30.88
CA GLU A 422 0.62 8.68 30.94
C GLU A 422 0.65 9.39 32.30
N ALA A 423 -0.50 9.51 32.96
CA ALA A 423 -0.63 10.08 34.30
C ALA A 423 -0.18 9.13 35.42
N LEU A 424 0.01 7.84 35.11
CA LEU A 424 0.43 6.84 36.07
C LEU A 424 1.88 7.11 36.52
N THR A 425 2.03 7.41 37.80
CA THR A 425 3.34 7.61 38.44
C THR A 425 3.42 6.82 39.74
N THR A 426 4.59 6.79 40.39
CA THR A 426 4.75 6.19 41.72
C THR A 426 3.92 6.88 42.81
N THR A 427 3.33 8.05 42.52
CA THR A 427 2.56 8.86 43.47
C THR A 427 1.14 9.17 42.99
N SER A 428 0.76 8.69 41.82
CA SER A 428 -0.54 9.00 41.19
C SER A 428 -1.09 7.74 40.53
N PRO A 429 -1.86 6.94 41.28
CA PRO A 429 -2.52 5.77 40.72
C PRO A 429 -3.69 6.18 39.82
N ILE A 430 -4.22 5.23 39.04
CA ILE A 430 -5.36 5.43 38.15
C ILE A 430 -6.44 4.39 38.37
N SER A 431 -7.69 4.73 38.04
CA SER A 431 -8.74 3.71 37.93
C SER A 431 -8.45 2.78 36.73
N PRO A 432 -8.37 1.46 36.92
CA PRO A 432 -8.11 0.53 35.84
C PRO A 432 -9.28 0.48 34.85
N ALA A 433 -8.96 0.19 33.58
CA ALA A 433 -9.96 -0.10 32.57
C ALA A 433 -10.63 -1.46 32.85
N ALA A 434 -11.91 -1.57 32.47
CA ALA A 434 -12.67 -2.82 32.65
C ALA A 434 -12.13 -3.97 31.78
N SER A 435 -11.56 -3.64 30.62
CA SER A 435 -10.95 -4.59 29.69
C SER A 435 -9.80 -3.93 28.96
N TYR A 436 -8.82 -4.74 28.57
CA TYR A 436 -7.74 -4.34 27.69
C TYR A 436 -7.07 -5.59 27.10
N VAL A 437 -6.58 -5.51 25.86
CA VAL A 437 -5.98 -6.67 25.19
C VAL A 437 -4.48 -6.73 25.41
N ASN A 438 -3.97 -7.94 25.65
CA ASN A 438 -2.55 -8.20 25.65
C ASN A 438 -2.02 -8.22 24.20
N ASN A 439 -1.28 -7.19 23.81
CA ASN A 439 -0.66 -7.07 22.49
C ASN A 439 0.83 -7.45 22.57
N HIS A 440 1.38 -8.02 21.51
CA HIS A 440 2.78 -8.42 21.48
C HIS A 440 3.55 -7.63 20.43
N LEU A 441 4.69 -7.07 20.82
CA LEU A 441 5.64 -6.41 19.94
C LEU A 441 6.94 -7.19 19.94
N VAL A 442 7.36 -7.65 18.78
CA VAL A 442 8.69 -8.21 18.54
C VAL A 442 9.38 -7.31 17.51
N VAL A 443 10.51 -6.74 17.88
CA VAL A 443 11.41 -6.06 16.96
C VAL A 443 12.81 -6.61 17.13
N GLN A 444 13.32 -7.18 16.05
CA GLN A 444 14.71 -7.61 15.95
C GLN A 444 15.43 -6.68 14.99
N SER A 445 16.68 -6.34 15.30
CA SER A 445 17.46 -5.38 14.52
C SER A 445 18.87 -5.87 14.30
N THR A 446 19.42 -5.76 13.08
CA THR A 446 20.85 -6.02 12.84
C THR A 446 21.75 -4.89 13.33
N GLY A 447 21.20 -3.68 13.51
CA GLY A 447 21.86 -2.52 14.09
C GLY A 447 21.33 -2.18 15.47
N ASN A 448 21.41 -0.91 15.84
CA ASN A 448 20.92 -0.39 17.12
C ASN A 448 19.39 -0.28 17.12
N ILE A 449 18.79 -0.35 18.31
CA ILE A 449 17.38 -0.02 18.56
C ILE A 449 17.33 1.17 19.51
N GLN A 450 16.74 2.26 19.08
CA GLN A 450 16.38 3.38 19.95
C GLN A 450 14.89 3.32 20.24
N VAL A 451 14.51 3.35 21.52
CA VAL A 451 13.12 3.39 21.96
C VAL A 451 12.74 4.85 22.28
N GLY A 452 11.82 5.38 21.48
CA GLY A 452 11.35 6.77 21.43
C GLY A 452 12.29 7.72 20.67
N SER A 453 11.73 8.66 19.90
CA SER A 453 12.48 9.58 19.03
C SER A 453 12.55 11.02 19.53
N THR A 454 11.61 11.43 20.39
CA THR A 454 11.45 12.78 20.93
C THR A 454 10.81 12.65 22.32
N ALA A 455 10.94 13.65 23.20
CA ALA A 455 10.35 13.66 24.56
C ALA A 455 8.98 12.95 24.63
N GLY A 456 8.84 11.95 25.50
CA GLY A 456 7.60 11.17 25.63
C GLY A 456 7.82 9.71 26.04
N THR A 457 6.72 8.99 26.27
CA THR A 457 6.72 7.57 26.63
C THR A 457 6.42 6.71 25.40
N PHE A 458 7.29 5.75 25.06
CA PHE A 458 6.92 4.67 24.16
C PHE A 458 6.04 3.69 24.93
N TYR A 459 4.79 3.58 24.51
CA TYR A 459 3.76 2.75 25.11
C TYR A 459 3.37 1.60 24.18
N TRP A 460 3.49 0.36 24.66
CA TRP A 460 3.00 -0.83 23.97
C TRP A 460 2.41 -1.84 24.98
N PRO A 461 1.08 -1.96 25.10
CA PRO A 461 0.45 -2.76 26.14
C PRO A 461 0.70 -4.26 25.97
N GLY A 462 1.20 -4.94 27.01
CA GLY A 462 1.38 -6.38 27.00
C GLY A 462 2.84 -6.81 26.92
N LEU A 463 3.22 -7.51 25.85
CA LEU A 463 4.58 -8.03 25.68
C LEU A 463 5.40 -7.15 24.74
N VAL A 464 6.62 -6.81 25.14
CA VAL A 464 7.61 -6.13 24.31
C VAL A 464 8.89 -6.95 24.28
N TYR A 465 9.31 -7.37 23.10
CA TYR A 465 10.55 -8.09 22.84
C TYR A 465 11.42 -7.31 21.87
N LEU A 466 12.58 -6.89 22.32
CA LEU A 466 13.55 -6.12 21.55
C LEU A 466 14.87 -6.89 21.50
N SER A 467 15.43 -7.11 20.32
CA SER A 467 16.66 -7.88 20.16
C SER A 467 17.62 -7.27 19.14
N ASN A 468 18.91 -7.26 19.44
CA ASN A 468 19.94 -7.02 18.45
C ASN A 468 20.51 -8.36 17.94
N VAL A 469 20.43 -8.60 16.64
CA VAL A 469 20.86 -9.85 15.99
C VAL A 469 22.04 -9.61 15.06
N THR A 470 22.87 -10.63 14.83
CA THR A 470 24.11 -10.47 14.04
C THR A 470 23.82 -10.31 12.55
N SER A 471 22.78 -10.99 12.05
CA SER A 471 22.35 -10.84 10.66
C SER A 471 20.87 -11.15 10.51
N ALA A 472 20.24 -10.57 9.49
CA ALA A 472 18.84 -10.87 9.17
C ALA A 472 18.66 -12.32 8.67
N ALA A 473 19.72 -12.94 8.13
CA ALA A 473 19.72 -14.34 7.72
C ALA A 473 19.86 -15.32 8.91
N SER A 474 20.21 -14.83 10.10
CA SER A 474 20.37 -15.64 11.31
C SER A 474 19.83 -14.88 12.52
N PRO A 475 18.49 -14.68 12.58
CA PRO A 475 17.84 -13.83 13.58
C PRO A 475 17.83 -14.43 15.00
N MET A 476 18.44 -15.59 15.22
CA MET A 476 18.61 -16.18 16.54
C MET A 476 19.96 -15.86 17.20
N THR A 477 20.92 -15.31 16.46
CA THR A 477 22.25 -15.05 16.99
C THR A 477 22.35 -13.61 17.46
N LEU A 478 22.46 -13.41 18.78
CA LEU A 478 22.63 -12.09 19.38
C LEU A 478 23.87 -11.37 18.83
N SER A 479 23.72 -10.09 18.53
CA SER A 479 24.81 -9.21 18.11
C SER A 479 25.66 -8.80 19.32
N SER A 480 26.98 -8.77 19.14
CA SER A 480 27.89 -8.16 20.12
C SER A 480 28.02 -6.64 19.95
N ALA A 481 27.62 -6.10 18.80
CA ALA A 481 27.83 -4.70 18.43
C ALA A 481 26.56 -3.83 18.57
N GLY A 482 25.39 -4.41 18.33
CA GLY A 482 24.13 -3.67 18.44
C GLY A 482 23.81 -3.29 19.89
N SER A 483 23.13 -2.17 20.06
CA SER A 483 22.64 -1.68 21.35
C SER A 483 21.14 -1.47 21.37
N ILE A 484 20.55 -1.52 22.57
CA ILE A 484 19.21 -1.00 22.83
C ILE A 484 19.36 0.22 23.72
N THR A 485 18.80 1.35 23.29
CA THR A 485 18.88 2.62 23.99
C THR A 485 17.49 3.14 24.28
N LEU A 486 17.21 3.45 25.55
CA LEU A 486 16.06 4.26 25.96
C LEU A 486 16.58 5.67 26.26
N GLY A 487 15.80 6.70 25.92
CA GLY A 487 16.18 8.11 26.13
C GLY A 487 17.02 8.69 24.99
N SER A 488 17.03 10.03 24.89
CA SER A 488 17.89 10.75 23.93
C SER A 488 19.15 11.28 24.61
N THR A 489 20.28 11.24 23.91
CA THR A 489 21.52 11.96 24.27
C THR A 489 21.50 13.43 23.82
N ALA A 490 20.38 13.94 23.27
CA ALA A 490 20.24 15.32 22.83
C ALA A 490 20.19 16.26 24.04
N ALA A 491 21.38 16.62 24.51
CA ALA A 491 21.63 17.63 25.52
C ALA A 491 21.07 18.98 25.05
N SER A 492 19.93 19.39 25.62
CA SER A 492 19.56 20.79 25.90
C SER A 492 18.19 20.96 26.56
N GLY A 493 17.39 19.89 26.73
CA GLY A 493 16.03 20.01 27.29
C GLY A 493 15.66 19.16 28.51
N GLY A 494 16.51 18.22 28.96
CA GLY A 494 16.22 17.39 30.15
C GLY A 494 15.07 16.38 29.99
N PHE A 495 14.59 16.12 28.77
CA PHE A 495 13.49 15.18 28.53
C PHE A 495 13.97 13.73 28.59
N LYS A 496 13.31 12.93 29.44
CA LYS A 496 13.51 11.48 29.58
C LYS A 496 12.50 10.75 28.72
N THR A 497 12.91 9.64 28.10
CA THR A 497 12.02 8.76 27.34
C THR A 497 11.80 7.48 28.13
N ASN A 498 10.54 7.09 28.32
CA ASN A 498 10.18 5.90 29.08
C ASN A 498 9.65 4.81 28.14
N LEU A 499 9.85 3.54 28.51
CA LEU A 499 9.15 2.40 27.94
C LEU A 499 8.04 2.00 28.92
N ASN A 500 6.81 1.89 28.46
CA ASN A 500 5.68 1.44 29.27
C ASN A 500 4.92 0.35 28.51
N ASN A 501 4.76 -0.82 29.12
CA ASN A 501 3.96 -1.91 28.56
C ASN A 501 2.78 -2.33 29.45
N ILE A 502 2.40 -1.48 30.40
CA ILE A 502 1.31 -1.76 31.32
C ILE A 502 -0.01 -1.88 30.56
N ILE A 503 -0.65 -3.03 30.74
CA ILE A 503 -2.05 -3.22 30.42
C ILE A 503 -2.88 -2.57 31.54
N PRO A 504 -3.69 -1.52 31.29
CA PRO A 504 -4.42 -0.79 32.33
C PRO A 504 -5.65 -1.53 32.88
N ALA A 505 -5.83 -2.81 32.55
CA ALA A 505 -6.80 -3.70 33.18
C ALA A 505 -6.10 -4.61 34.21
N LEU A 506 -6.83 -5.17 35.17
CA LEU A 506 -6.27 -6.22 36.04
C LEU A 506 -5.94 -7.46 35.20
N VAL A 507 -4.67 -7.66 34.87
CA VAL A 507 -4.21 -8.85 34.13
C VAL A 507 -3.37 -9.74 35.04
N THR A 508 -3.80 -10.99 35.18
CA THR A 508 -3.03 -12.06 35.85
C THR A 508 -2.21 -12.82 34.79
N GLY A 509 -1.06 -12.27 34.40
CA GLY A 509 -0.05 -12.96 33.57
C GLY A 509 -0.04 -12.63 32.06
N GLY A 510 1.10 -12.90 31.40
CA GLY A 510 1.26 -12.80 29.94
C GLY A 510 1.88 -11.50 29.40
N ALA A 511 2.18 -10.52 30.26
CA ALA A 511 2.90 -9.29 29.91
C ALA A 511 4.39 -9.38 30.30
N GLY A 512 5.26 -8.57 29.69
CA GLY A 512 6.68 -8.52 30.04
C GLY A 512 7.54 -7.77 29.02
N VAL A 513 8.76 -7.45 29.43
CA VAL A 513 9.75 -6.78 28.58
C VAL A 513 10.97 -7.67 28.42
N PHE A 514 11.43 -7.90 27.19
CA PHE A 514 12.63 -8.67 26.88
C PHE A 514 13.63 -7.77 26.17
N PHE A 515 14.81 -7.62 26.80
CA PHE A 515 15.96 -6.92 26.25
C PHE A 515 17.05 -7.91 25.86
N GLU A 516 16.91 -8.45 24.65
CA GLU A 516 17.83 -9.42 24.06
C GLU A 516 19.00 -8.70 23.37
N THR A 517 19.84 -8.07 24.18
CA THR A 517 21.02 -7.33 23.75
C THR A 517 22.18 -7.51 24.71
N ASN A 518 23.40 -7.36 24.19
CA ASN A 518 24.60 -7.26 25.02
C ASN A 518 24.86 -5.83 25.52
N ASN A 519 24.24 -4.80 24.91
CA ASN A 519 24.53 -3.40 25.16
C ASN A 519 23.22 -2.60 25.39
N LEU A 520 22.62 -2.75 26.58
CA LEU A 520 21.47 -1.94 26.98
C LEU A 520 21.94 -0.61 27.62
N THR A 521 21.31 0.50 27.26
CA THR A 521 21.55 1.84 27.84
C THR A 521 20.23 2.54 28.13
N LEU A 522 20.03 3.03 29.35
CA LEU A 522 18.76 3.68 29.75
C LEU A 522 18.77 5.21 29.68
N ASN A 523 19.94 5.88 29.61
CA ASN A 523 20.09 7.35 29.55
C ASN A 523 19.11 8.16 30.45
N GLY A 524 18.81 7.66 31.65
CA GLY A 524 17.88 8.30 32.59
C GLY A 524 16.39 8.08 32.33
N GLY A 525 16.03 7.33 31.28
CA GLY A 525 14.69 6.78 31.03
C GLY A 525 14.32 5.63 31.98
N THR A 526 13.03 5.32 32.04
CA THR A 526 12.48 4.26 32.89
C THR A 526 11.72 3.21 32.09
N VAL A 527 11.54 2.04 32.69
CA VAL A 527 10.73 0.93 32.16
C VAL A 527 9.62 0.64 33.16
N SER A 528 8.37 0.63 32.71
CA SER A 528 7.19 0.32 33.53
C SER A 528 6.43 -0.87 32.93
N THR A 529 6.23 -1.92 33.71
CA THR A 529 5.56 -3.18 33.30
C THR A 529 4.43 -3.58 34.27
N ASN A 530 3.58 -4.54 33.92
CA ASN A 530 2.50 -5.02 34.79
C ASN A 530 3.01 -5.70 36.09
N ASP A 531 2.16 -5.75 37.11
CA ASP A 531 2.43 -6.56 38.32
C ASP A 531 2.58 -8.04 37.94
N ASN A 532 3.59 -8.73 38.47
CA ASN A 532 3.97 -10.11 38.11
C ASN A 532 4.48 -10.30 36.66
N ALA A 533 4.87 -9.25 35.95
CA ALA A 533 5.54 -9.34 34.66
C ALA A 533 7.06 -9.27 34.81
N TRP A 534 7.79 -10.02 33.99
CA TRP A 534 9.26 -10.07 34.06
C TRP A 534 9.91 -9.02 33.17
N VAL A 535 11.09 -8.56 33.63
CA VAL A 535 12.07 -7.90 32.76
C VAL A 535 13.19 -8.90 32.48
N ASN A 536 13.21 -9.38 31.25
CA ASN A 536 14.16 -10.39 30.78
C ASN A 536 15.35 -9.74 30.10
N PHE A 537 16.54 -10.28 30.35
CA PHE A 537 17.79 -9.83 29.75
C PHE A 537 18.49 -11.00 29.04
N ALA A 538 19.28 -10.68 28.02
CA ALA A 538 20.06 -11.67 27.27
C ALA A 538 20.99 -12.57 28.11
N SER A 539 21.33 -12.18 29.34
CA SER A 539 22.10 -13.04 30.25
C SER A 539 21.93 -12.66 31.71
N ALA A 540 22.21 -13.61 32.60
CA ALA A 540 22.23 -13.38 34.04
C ALA A 540 23.22 -12.28 34.45
N LYS A 541 24.36 -12.17 33.74
CA LYS A 541 25.36 -11.12 33.99
C LYS A 541 24.78 -9.72 33.75
N ILE A 542 24.02 -9.55 32.67
CA ILE A 542 23.38 -8.27 32.34
C ILE A 542 22.26 -7.98 33.35
N ALA A 543 21.42 -8.97 33.64
CA ALA A 543 20.36 -8.85 34.65
C ALA A 543 20.93 -8.38 36.01
N SER A 544 22.00 -9.02 36.50
CA SER A 544 22.65 -8.62 37.77
C SER A 544 23.27 -7.22 37.71
N ALA A 545 23.88 -6.84 36.59
CA ALA A 545 24.46 -5.50 36.45
C ALA A 545 23.38 -4.40 36.56
N PHE A 546 22.24 -4.59 35.89
CA PHE A 546 21.11 -3.65 35.95
C PHE A 546 20.42 -3.65 37.30
N GLN A 547 20.23 -4.82 37.92
CA GLN A 547 19.72 -4.94 39.28
C GLN A 547 20.55 -4.11 40.28
N LEU A 548 21.89 -4.17 40.19
CA LEU A 548 22.78 -3.51 41.14
C LEU A 548 22.92 -2.00 40.93
N THR A 549 22.78 -1.52 39.68
CA THR A 549 23.16 -0.15 39.32
C THR A 549 22.02 0.72 38.83
N GLN A 550 20.90 0.13 38.40
CA GLN A 550 19.79 0.82 37.73
C GLN A 550 18.41 0.30 38.16
N SER A 551 18.29 -0.37 39.32
CA SER A 551 17.00 -0.90 39.81
C SER A 551 15.91 0.17 39.97
N ALA A 552 16.31 1.40 40.32
CA ALA A 552 15.41 2.55 40.41
C ALA A 552 14.82 3.02 39.07
N SER A 553 15.24 2.44 37.95
CA SER A 553 14.69 2.74 36.62
C SER A 553 13.62 1.75 36.16
N PHE A 554 13.30 0.71 36.93
CA PHE A 554 12.29 -0.29 36.57
C PHE A 554 11.16 -0.30 37.59
N PHE A 555 9.93 -0.28 37.08
CA PHE A 555 8.71 -0.21 37.88
C PHE A 555 7.73 -1.31 37.47
N GLY A 556 7.08 -1.90 38.46
CA GLY A 556 5.94 -2.78 38.30
C GLY A 556 4.64 -2.03 38.63
N GLY A 557 3.58 -2.32 37.88
CA GLY A 557 2.23 -2.00 38.29
C GLY A 557 1.93 -2.70 39.62
N TYR A 558 1.08 -2.12 40.45
CA TYR A 558 0.50 -2.83 41.59
C TYR A 558 -0.95 -2.46 41.74
N THR A 559 -1.72 -3.38 42.29
CA THR A 559 -3.13 -3.17 42.57
C THR A 559 -3.28 -2.53 43.95
N ASP A 560 -3.70 -1.27 44.02
CA ASP A 560 -4.01 -0.59 45.28
C ASP A 560 -5.51 -0.72 45.60
N ASN A 561 -5.84 -1.26 46.76
CA ASN A 561 -7.21 -1.37 47.22
C ASN A 561 -7.52 -0.20 48.16
N VAL A 562 -7.92 0.94 47.57
CA VAL A 562 -8.28 2.15 48.32
C VAL A 562 -9.52 1.90 49.20
N THR A 563 -10.45 1.06 48.73
CA THR A 563 -11.57 0.51 49.52
C THR A 563 -11.87 -0.94 49.10
N SER A 564 -12.80 -1.63 49.77
CA SER A 564 -13.23 -2.98 49.35
C SER A 564 -13.92 -3.04 47.98
N THR A 565 -14.24 -1.89 47.38
CA THR A 565 -14.96 -1.76 46.10
C THR A 565 -14.25 -0.88 45.08
N VAL A 566 -13.16 -0.22 45.47
CA VAL A 566 -12.37 0.66 44.60
C VAL A 566 -10.96 0.12 44.55
N THR A 567 -10.59 -0.34 43.37
CA THR A 567 -9.26 -0.82 43.04
C THR A 567 -8.63 0.16 42.08
N GLU A 568 -7.43 0.63 42.40
CA GLU A 568 -6.61 1.50 41.56
C GLU A 568 -5.35 0.77 41.11
N LEU A 569 -4.77 1.21 40.00
CA LEU A 569 -3.50 0.74 39.47
C LEU A 569 -2.43 1.79 39.79
N GLY A 570 -1.45 1.43 40.61
CA GLY A 570 -0.30 2.27 40.94
C GLY A 570 1.02 1.74 40.33
N LEU A 571 2.12 2.46 40.54
CA LEU A 571 3.48 2.01 40.22
C LEU A 571 4.34 1.88 41.47
N GLN A 572 5.11 0.81 41.56
CA GLN A 572 6.13 0.60 42.57
C GLN A 572 7.45 0.14 41.94
N ALA A 573 8.56 0.29 42.66
CA ALA A 573 9.84 -0.23 42.19
C ALA A 573 9.73 -1.75 41.95
N LEU A 574 10.25 -2.23 40.82
CA LEU A 574 10.16 -3.65 40.47
C LEU A 574 11.03 -4.49 41.44
N PRO A 575 10.47 -5.54 42.07
CA PRO A 575 11.26 -6.45 42.90
C PRO A 575 12.41 -7.09 42.13
N THR A 576 13.54 -7.31 42.80
CA THR A 576 14.72 -7.89 42.14
C THR A 576 14.51 -9.33 41.69
N SER A 577 13.51 -10.05 42.24
CA SER A 577 13.11 -11.39 41.82
C SER A 577 12.58 -11.45 40.39
N ASP A 578 12.17 -10.30 39.85
CA ASP A 578 11.47 -10.22 38.57
C ASP A 578 12.42 -9.87 37.41
N TYR A 579 13.73 -9.77 37.72
CA TYR A 579 14.82 -9.64 36.77
C TYR A 579 15.34 -11.03 36.44
N GLN A 580 15.12 -11.48 35.20
CA GLN A 580 15.46 -12.86 34.80
C GLN A 580 16.36 -12.87 33.56
N PRO A 581 17.27 -13.84 33.43
CA PRO A 581 17.84 -14.15 32.13
C PRO A 581 16.74 -14.73 31.22
N ALA A 582 16.73 -14.35 29.94
CA ALA A 582 15.94 -15.08 28.96
C ALA A 582 16.51 -16.51 28.82
N ASN A 583 15.61 -17.49 28.93
CA ASN A 583 15.93 -18.91 28.76
C ASN A 583 15.83 -19.35 27.30
#